data_AF-A0A3C1F7L0-F1
#
_entry.id   AF-A0A3C1F7L0-F1
#
_cell.length_a   1.000
_cell.length_b   1.000
_cell.length_c   1.000
_cell.angle_alpha   90.00
_cell.angle_beta   90.00
_cell.angle_gamma   90.00
#
_symmetry.space_group_name_H-M   'P 1'
#
loop_
_entity.id
_entity.type
_entity.pdbx_description
1 polymer ?
#
loop_
_entity_poly.entity_id
_entity_poly.type
_entity_poly.pdbx_seq_one_letter_code
_entity_poly.pdbx_strand_id
1 'polypeptide(L)'
;MSTHTHNHSALIQVRHALWEGNFKGVVDFFRVHKGERDWERHFQRAVATVERHGGVAHLYFHTWEIDQQRDWDKLARVLEYAAGQKQLTRVTNGELFALCRARMADAV
;
A
#
# COMPACT_ATOMS: atom_id res chain seq x y z
N MET A 1 9.82 -4.54 3.72
CA MET A 1 9.47 -3.49 2.73
C MET A 1 8.04 -3.05 2.98
N SER A 2 7.81 -1.75 3.17
CA SER A 2 6.47 -1.19 3.32
C SER A 2 6.00 -0.63 1.98
N THR A 3 4.88 -1.13 1.49
CA THR A 3 4.23 -0.61 0.29
C THR A 3 2.93 0.06 0.71
N HIS A 4 2.95 1.38 0.73
CA HIS A 4 1.71 2.13 0.85
C HIS A 4 1.00 2.04 -0.51
N THR A 5 -0.29 1.73 -0.52
CA THR A 5 -1.15 2.01 -1.69
C THR A 5 -1.36 3.51 -1.70
N HIS A 6 -0.35 4.23 -2.18
CA HIS A 6 -0.42 5.66 -2.27
C HIS A 6 -0.15 6.14 -3.68
N ASN A 7 -1.22 6.54 -4.35
CA ASN A 7 -1.25 7.76 -5.14
C ASN A 7 -2.20 8.70 -4.40
N HIS A 8 -1.73 9.86 -3.92
CA HIS A 8 -2.60 10.84 -3.25
C HIS A 8 -3.80 11.15 -4.17
N SER A 9 -5.01 10.98 -3.65
CA SER A 9 -6.25 11.36 -4.34
C SER A 9 -6.33 12.89 -4.49
N ALA A 10 -6.60 13.32 -5.71
CA ALA A 10 -6.91 14.71 -6.09
C ALA A 10 -7.94 15.35 -5.16
N LEU A 11 -8.85 14.55 -4.60
CA LEU A 11 -10.01 15.03 -3.86
C LEU A 11 -9.68 15.57 -2.47
N ILE A 12 -8.64 15.06 -1.81
CA ILE A 12 -8.18 15.61 -0.52
C ILE A 12 -7.50 16.96 -0.74
N GLN A 13 -6.74 17.09 -1.83
CA GLN A 13 -6.13 18.36 -2.21
C GLN A 13 -7.16 19.37 -2.74
N VAL A 14 -8.21 18.92 -3.44
CA VAL A 14 -9.32 19.77 -3.88
C VAL A 14 -10.20 20.19 -2.70
N ARG A 15 -10.46 19.31 -1.72
CA ARG A 15 -11.22 19.65 -0.52
C ARG A 15 -10.45 20.62 0.38
N HIS A 16 -9.13 20.48 0.50
CA HIS A 16 -8.26 21.50 1.12
C HIS A 16 -8.24 22.80 0.31
N ALA A 17 -8.09 22.74 -1.02
CA ALA A 17 -8.03 23.93 -1.87
C ALA A 17 -9.35 24.73 -1.93
N LEU A 18 -10.49 24.06 -1.83
CA LEU A 18 -11.81 24.70 -1.71
C LEU A 18 -12.03 25.34 -0.34
N TRP A 19 -11.48 24.76 0.73
CA TRP A 19 -11.52 25.35 2.08
C TRP A 19 -10.47 26.47 2.29
N GLU A 20 -9.36 26.47 1.55
CA GLU A 20 -8.25 27.42 1.68
C GLU A 20 -8.14 28.44 0.52
N GLY A 21 -9.04 28.40 -0.47
CA GLY A 21 -9.08 29.34 -1.60
C GLY A 21 -7.91 29.20 -2.61
N ASN A 22 -7.16 28.10 -2.58
CA ASN A 22 -5.90 27.95 -3.30
C ASN A 22 -6.04 27.19 -4.63
N PHE A 23 -6.69 27.82 -5.60
CA PHE A 23 -6.94 27.27 -6.95
C PHE A 23 -5.67 26.92 -7.75
N LYS A 24 -4.50 27.46 -7.36
CA LYS A 24 -3.21 27.15 -8.01
C LYS A 24 -2.74 25.72 -7.75
N GLY A 25 -3.02 25.17 -6.55
CA GLY A 25 -2.63 23.80 -6.18
C GLY A 25 -3.38 22.71 -6.96
N VAL A 26 -4.62 22.99 -7.36
CA VAL A 26 -5.43 22.07 -8.17
C VAL A 26 -4.89 21.97 -9.60
N VAL A 27 -4.49 23.11 -10.20
CA VAL A 27 -3.94 23.16 -11.56
C VAL A 27 -2.59 22.44 -11.65
N ASP A 28 -1.75 22.55 -10.61
CA ASP A 28 -0.46 21.85 -10.56
C ASP A 28 -0.64 20.33 -10.37
N PHE A 29 -1.65 19.87 -9.61
CA PHE A 29 -1.97 18.44 -9.47
C PHE A 29 -2.32 17.77 -10.81
N PHE A 30 -3.16 18.42 -11.62
CA PHE A 30 -3.55 17.90 -12.93
C PHE A 30 -2.42 18.01 -13.98
N ARG A 31 -1.51 18.99 -13.85
CA ARG A 31 -0.41 19.20 -14.81
C ARG A 31 0.82 18.33 -14.54
N VAL A 32 1.06 17.94 -13.28
CA VAL A 32 2.31 17.24 -12.87
C VAL A 32 2.18 15.71 -12.84
N HIS A 33 1.00 15.15 -12.53
CA HIS A 33 0.91 13.72 -12.18
C HIS A 33 0.68 12.72 -13.32
N LYS A 34 0.73 13.15 -14.59
CA LYS A 34 0.89 12.32 -15.82
C LYS A 34 0.73 10.78 -15.65
N GLY A 35 -0.44 10.32 -15.21
CA GLY A 35 -1.02 9.03 -15.58
C GLY A 35 -0.30 7.69 -15.30
N GLU A 36 0.81 7.55 -14.56
CA GLU A 36 1.44 6.21 -14.39
C GLU A 36 2.20 6.00 -13.07
N ARG A 37 1.58 5.29 -12.11
CA ARG A 37 2.17 4.75 -10.86
C ARG A 37 1.38 3.54 -10.36
N ASP A 38 1.56 2.39 -11.00
CA ASP A 38 0.82 1.17 -10.69
C ASP A 38 1.27 0.52 -9.37
N TRP A 39 0.50 0.77 -8.30
CA TRP A 39 0.74 0.20 -6.97
C TRP A 39 0.56 -1.32 -6.91
N GLU A 40 -0.22 -1.92 -7.82
CA GLU A 40 -0.40 -3.39 -7.90
C GLU A 40 0.95 -4.04 -8.21
N ARG A 41 1.60 -3.59 -9.28
CA ARG A 41 2.92 -4.10 -9.68
C ARG A 41 3.99 -3.85 -8.61
N HIS A 42 3.91 -2.73 -7.89
CA HIS A 42 4.84 -2.43 -6.81
C HIS A 42 4.70 -3.43 -5.66
N PHE A 43 3.48 -3.73 -5.22
CA PHE A 43 3.25 -4.69 -4.14
C PHE A 43 3.59 -6.13 -4.54
N GLN A 44 3.22 -6.55 -5.75
CA GLN A 44 3.56 -7.89 -6.26
C GLN A 44 5.08 -8.14 -6.23
N ARG A 45 5.89 -7.12 -6.56
CA ARG A 45 7.36 -7.19 -6.47
C ARG A 45 7.86 -7.26 -5.04
N ALA A 46 7.25 -6.53 -4.11
CA ALA A 46 7.60 -6.60 -2.69
C ALA A 46 7.35 -8.01 -2.13
N VAL A 47 6.19 -8.58 -2.45
CA VAL A 47 5.80 -9.97 -2.12
C VAL A 47 6.82 -10.97 -2.67
N ALA A 48 7.13 -10.90 -3.98
CA ALA A 48 8.11 -11.80 -4.61
C ALA A 48 9.55 -11.64 -4.08
N THR A 49 9.89 -10.47 -3.52
CA THR A 49 11.19 -10.23 -2.91
C THR A 49 11.27 -10.86 -1.54
N VAL A 50 10.23 -10.68 -0.73
CA VAL A 50 10.10 -11.27 0.61
C VAL A 50 10.03 -12.79 0.54
N GLU A 51 9.35 -13.34 -0.47
CA GLU A 51 9.30 -14.79 -0.65
C GLU A 51 10.70 -15.39 -0.91
N ARG A 52 11.55 -14.69 -1.68
CA ARG A 52 12.88 -15.19 -2.05
C ARG A 52 13.98 -14.93 -1.00
N HIS A 53 13.89 -13.80 -0.30
CA HIS A 53 14.99 -13.32 0.56
C HIS A 53 14.58 -13.18 2.03
N GLY A 54 13.32 -13.47 2.36
CA GLY A 54 12.75 -13.22 3.68
C GLY A 54 12.41 -11.75 3.93
N GLY A 55 11.75 -11.49 5.06
CA GLY A 55 11.31 -10.16 5.48
C GLY A 55 9.79 -10.06 5.61
N VAL A 56 9.29 -8.82 5.62
CA VAL A 56 7.85 -8.53 5.74
C VAL A 56 7.42 -7.61 4.61
N ALA A 57 6.35 -7.98 3.91
CA ALA A 57 5.66 -7.13 2.94
C ALA A 57 4.38 -6.59 3.59
N HIS A 58 4.26 -5.27 3.69
CA HIS A 58 3.11 -4.60 4.31
C HIS A 58 2.36 -3.79 3.23
N LEU A 59 1.06 -4.03 3.10
CA LEU A 59 0.13 -3.26 2.27
C LEU A 59 -0.71 -2.32 3.17
N TYR A 60 -0.66 -1.01 2.93
CA TYR A 60 -1.49 -0.04 3.65
C TYR A 60 -2.36 0.75 2.69
N PHE A 61 -3.67 0.81 2.92
CA PHE A 61 -4.65 1.50 2.08
C PHE A 61 -5.80 2.10 2.90
N HIS A 62 -6.45 3.14 2.37
CA HIS A 62 -7.72 3.61 2.89
C HIS A 62 -8.87 3.17 1.98
N THR A 63 -9.93 2.62 2.55
CA THR A 63 -11.07 2.05 1.80
C THR A 63 -11.74 3.07 0.88
N TRP A 64 -11.92 4.32 1.33
CA TRP A 64 -12.46 5.42 0.52
C TRP A 64 -11.60 5.78 -0.72
N GLU A 65 -10.29 5.52 -0.71
CA GLU A 65 -9.42 5.76 -1.86
C GLU A 65 -9.57 4.65 -2.89
N ILE A 66 -9.68 3.39 -2.43
CA ILE A 66 -9.96 2.23 -3.28
C ILE A 66 -11.31 2.41 -3.98
N ASP A 67 -12.31 2.91 -3.25
CA ASP A 67 -13.64 3.15 -3.78
C ASP A 67 -13.66 4.28 -4.82
N GLN A 68 -13.05 5.44 -4.50
CA GLN A 68 -12.93 6.58 -5.43
C GLN A 68 -12.17 6.23 -6.71
N GLN A 69 -11.17 5.34 -6.62
CA GLN A 69 -10.34 4.92 -7.76
C GLN A 69 -10.91 3.69 -8.48
N ARG A 70 -12.03 3.12 -8.01
CA ARG A 70 -12.62 1.86 -8.51
C ARG A 70 -11.61 0.71 -8.53
N ASP A 71 -10.72 0.70 -7.56
CA ASP A 71 -9.55 -0.18 -7.48
C ASP A 71 -9.85 -1.48 -6.69
N TRP A 72 -11.11 -1.80 -6.41
CA TRP A 72 -11.48 -3.02 -5.68
C TRP A 72 -11.01 -4.30 -6.39
N ASP A 73 -11.19 -4.38 -7.71
CA ASP A 73 -10.70 -5.52 -8.50
C ASP A 73 -9.18 -5.61 -8.48
N LYS A 74 -8.51 -4.46 -8.42
CA LYS A 74 -7.06 -4.36 -8.35
C LYS A 74 -6.54 -4.84 -7.00
N LEU A 75 -7.20 -4.44 -5.91
CA LEU A 75 -6.94 -4.95 -4.58
C LEU A 75 -7.17 -6.46 -4.50
N ALA A 76 -8.25 -6.96 -5.09
CA ALA A 76 -8.52 -8.39 -5.16
C ALA A 76 -7.38 -9.15 -5.85
N ARG A 77 -6.94 -8.72 -7.04
CA ARG A 77 -5.81 -9.33 -7.77
C ARG A 77 -4.52 -9.34 -6.96
N VAL A 78 -4.24 -8.26 -6.24
CA VAL A 78 -3.05 -8.15 -5.41
C VAL A 78 -3.10 -9.12 -4.23
N LEU A 79 -4.25 -9.24 -3.58
CA LEU A 79 -4.46 -10.17 -2.46
C LEU A 79 -4.45 -11.63 -2.93
N GLU A 80 -5.05 -11.93 -4.07
CA GLU A 80 -5.00 -13.25 -4.72
C GLU A 80 -3.56 -13.64 -5.07
N TYR A 81 -2.80 -12.71 -5.67
CA TYR A 81 -1.38 -12.92 -5.96
C TYR A 81 -0.57 -13.25 -4.71
N ALA A 82 -0.80 -12.51 -3.61
CA ALA A 82 -0.13 -12.76 -2.34
C ALA A 82 -0.56 -14.09 -1.71
N ALA A 83 -1.84 -14.44 -1.82
CA ALA A 83 -2.37 -15.70 -1.31
C ALA A 83 -1.82 -16.92 -2.08
N GLY A 84 -1.49 -16.76 -3.36
CA GLY A 84 -0.90 -17.80 -4.20
C GLY A 84 0.56 -18.15 -3.88
N GLN A 85 1.28 -17.31 -3.13
CA GLN A 85 2.68 -17.57 -2.77
C GLN A 85 2.77 -18.63 -1.67
N LYS A 86 3.42 -19.75 -1.99
CA LYS A 86 3.44 -20.94 -1.12
C LYS A 86 4.42 -20.81 0.06
N GLN A 87 5.42 -19.95 -0.07
CA GLN A 87 6.48 -19.82 0.95
C GLN A 87 6.24 -18.67 1.94
N LEU A 88 5.10 -17.99 1.84
CA LEU A 88 4.75 -16.92 2.77
C LEU A 88 3.97 -17.45 3.98
N THR A 89 4.47 -17.17 5.17
CA THR A 89 3.71 -17.36 6.41
C THR A 89 2.70 -16.22 6.57
N ARG A 90 1.42 -16.57 6.66
CA ARG A 90 0.34 -15.60 6.92
C ARG A 90 0.23 -15.40 8.42
N VAL A 91 0.43 -14.18 8.87
CA VAL A 91 0.35 -13.80 10.28
C VAL A 91 -0.44 -12.52 10.43
N THR A 92 -1.21 -12.43 11.50
CA THR A 92 -1.78 -11.17 11.99
C THR A 92 -0.68 -10.29 12.59
N ASN A 93 -0.97 -9.00 12.75
CA ASN A 93 -0.04 -8.08 13.42
C ASN A 93 0.27 -8.53 14.86
N GLY A 94 -0.70 -9.12 15.57
CA GLY A 94 -0.52 -9.64 16.92
C GLY A 94 0.43 -10.83 16.97
N GLU A 95 0.28 -11.78 16.05
CA GLU A 95 1.18 -12.93 15.91
C GLU A 95 2.58 -12.50 15.50
N LEU A 96 2.71 -11.58 14.55
CA LEU A 96 4.00 -11.02 14.15
C LEU A 96 4.71 -10.37 15.34
N PHE A 97 3.98 -9.58 16.15
CA PHE A 97 4.53 -8.97 17.36
C PHE A 97 4.98 -10.00 18.40
N ALA A 98 4.20 -11.07 18.61
CA ALA A 98 4.57 -12.16 19.50
C ALA A 98 5.84 -12.88 19.03
N LEU A 99 5.94 -13.19 17.73
CA LEU A 99 7.12 -13.81 17.11
C LEU A 99 8.37 -12.95 17.24
N CYS A 100 8.25 -11.64 16.98
CA CYS A 100 9.34 -10.69 17.15
C CYS A 100 9.80 -10.64 18.61
N ARG A 101 8.86 -10.60 19.57
CA ARG A 101 9.19 -10.57 21.01
C ARG A 101 9.93 -11.84 21.44
N ALA A 102 9.45 -13.01 21.05
CA ALA A 102 10.07 -14.29 21.39
C ALA A 102 11.51 -14.35 20.84
N ARG A 103 11.71 -13.99 19.56
CA ARG A 103 13.03 -13.97 18.93
C ARG A 103 14.00 -12.98 19.58
N MET A 104 13.51 -11.85 20.09
CA MET A 104 14.35 -10.88 20.81
C MET A 104 14.74 -11.38 22.20
N ALA A 105 13.89 -12.18 22.86
CA ALA A 105 14.21 -12.78 24.15
C ALA A 105 15.25 -13.91 24.03
N ASP A 106 15.24 -14.68 22.93
CA ASP A 106 16.22 -15.73 22.66
C ASP A 106 17.61 -15.20 22.23
N ALA A 107 17.72 -13.90 21.95
CA ALA A 107 18.94 -13.23 21.51
C ALA A 107 19.71 -12.52 22.63
N VAL A 108 19.24 -12.64 23.89
CA VAL A 108 19.83 -12.10 25.12
C VAL A 108 20.38 -13.26 25.95
#